data_AF-A0A537UA38-F1
#
_entry.id   AF-A0A537UA38-F1
#
_cell.length_a   1.000
_cell.length_b   1.000
_cell.length_c   1.000
_cell.angle_alpha   90.00
_cell.angle_beta   90.00
_cell.angle_gamma   90.00
#
_symmetry.space_group_name_H-M   'P 1'
#
loop_
_entity.id
_entity.type
_entity.pdbx_description
1 polymer ?
#
loop_
_entity_poly.entity_id
_entity_poly.type
_entity_poly.pdbx_seq_one_letter_code
_entity_poly.pdbx_strand_id
1 'polypeptide(L)' 'TLVASEPWPRLEADLLLENTITLPVQINGRKRGDVTVARNAANSEIESAVLALDAVKRALDGRPPKKVIVVPQRIVNVVA' A
#
# COMPACT_ATOMS: atom_id res chain seq x y z
N THR A 1 41.94 4.99 13.89
CA THR A 1 42.20 5.81 12.71
C THR A 1 41.46 7.12 12.84
N LEU A 2 41.92 8.21 12.22
CA LEU A 2 41.18 9.48 12.21
C LEU A 2 39.99 9.34 11.25
N VAL A 3 38.79 9.74 11.68
CA VAL A 3 37.61 9.74 10.80
C VAL A 3 37.82 10.57 9.53
N ALA A 4 38.66 11.62 9.60
CA ALA A 4 39.00 12.48 8.48
C ALA A 4 39.83 11.78 7.37
N SER A 5 40.43 10.62 7.65
CA SER A 5 41.19 9.83 6.69
C SER A 5 40.41 8.62 6.14
N GLU A 6 39.19 8.38 6.61
CA GLU A 6 38.35 7.30 6.09
C GLU A 6 37.66 7.73 4.78
N PRO A 7 37.45 6.80 3.83
CA PRO A 7 36.66 7.10 2.65
C PRO A 7 35.20 7.40 3.03
N TRP A 8 34.55 8.24 2.22
CA TRP A 8 33.11 8.47 2.37
C TRP A 8 32.35 7.14 2.23
N PRO A 9 31.30 6.91 3.05
CA PRO A 9 30.51 5.69 2.97
C PRO A 9 29.98 5.43 1.55
N ARG A 10 30.05 4.16 1.14
CA ARG A 10 29.48 3.72 -0.14
C ARG A 10 28.00 3.44 0.03
N LEU A 11 27.22 3.77 -1.00
CA LEU A 11 25.80 3.44 -1.05
C LEU A 11 25.63 1.94 -1.28
N GLU A 12 24.86 1.29 -0.41
CA GLU A 12 24.37 -0.07 -0.60
C GLU A 12 22.92 -0.02 -1.07
N ALA A 13 22.70 -0.14 -2.39
CA ALA A 13 21.39 0.07 -3.00
C ALA A 13 20.31 -0.91 -2.49
N ASP A 14 20.71 -2.12 -2.11
CA ASP A 14 19.81 -3.15 -1.59
C ASP A 14 19.17 -2.75 -0.26
N LEU A 15 19.85 -1.90 0.54
CA LEU A 15 19.31 -1.37 1.80
C LEU A 15 18.27 -0.26 1.60
N LEU A 16 18.10 0.24 0.37
CA LEU A 16 17.04 1.20 0.04
C LEU A 16 15.69 0.53 -0.26
N LEU A 17 15.65 -0.79 -0.38
CA LEU A 17 14.45 -1.52 -0.76
C LEU A 17 13.53 -1.73 0.45
N GLU A 18 12.38 -1.06 0.44
CA GLU A 18 11.29 -1.38 1.37
C GLU A 18 10.47 -2.57 0.87
N ASN A 19 10.35 -3.60 1.72
CA ASN A 19 9.57 -4.81 1.43
C ASN A 19 8.06 -4.58 1.44
N THR A 20 7.60 -3.47 2.01
CA THR A 20 6.19 -3.12 2.11
C THR A 20 5.91 -1.78 1.44
N ILE A 21 4.67 -1.60 1.02
CA ILE A 21 4.16 -0.34 0.50
C ILE A 21 2.85 0.00 1.19
N THR A 22 2.64 1.28 1.46
CA THR A 22 1.37 1.79 1.99
C THR A 22 0.58 2.41 0.83
N LEU A 23 -0.58 1.83 0.55
CA LEU A 23 -1.48 2.26 -0.52
C LEU A 23 -2.67 3.02 0.09
N PRO A 24 -2.96 4.24 -0.39
CA PRO A 24 -4.18 4.93 0.00
C PRO A 24 -5.41 4.18 -0.53
N VAL A 25 -6.43 4.10 0.32
CA VAL A 25 -7.71 3.47 0.01
C VAL A 25 -8.78 4.53 -0.16
N GLN A 26 -9.40 4.54 -1.33
CA GLN A 26 -10.53 5.37 -1.67
C GLN A 26 -11.81 4.54 -1.69
N ILE A 27 -12.92 5.20 -1.34
CA ILE A 27 -14.27 4.66 -1.52
C ILE A 27 -15.06 5.70 -2.30
N ASN A 28 -15.59 5.30 -3.45
CA ASN A 28 -16.29 6.20 -4.38
C ASN A 28 -15.48 7.48 -4.65
N GLY A 29 -14.17 7.35 -4.83
CA GLY A 29 -13.25 8.45 -5.16
C GLY A 29 -12.79 9.33 -3.98
N ARG A 30 -13.23 9.09 -2.74
CA ARG A 30 -12.78 9.85 -1.55
C ARG A 30 -11.85 8.99 -0.68
N LYS A 31 -10.73 9.54 -0.19
CA LYS A 31 -9.80 8.82 0.72
C LYS A 31 -10.52 8.45 2.02
N ARG A 32 -10.38 7.21 2.47
CA ARG A 32 -11.05 6.65 3.66
C ARG A 32 -10.14 5.81 4.55
N GLY A 33 -8.94 5.51 4.09
CA GLY A 33 -7.92 4.82 4.87
C GLY A 33 -6.66 4.61 4.05
N ASP A 34 -5.77 3.80 4.60
CA ASP A 34 -4.55 3.32 3.96
C ASP A 34 -4.44 1.82 4.27
N VAL A 35 -3.77 1.06 3.40
CA VAL A 35 -3.46 -0.36 3.61
C VAL A 35 -1.98 -0.58 3.37
N THR A 36 -1.31 -1.29 4.27
CA THR A 36 0.09 -1.67 4.09
C THR A 36 0.17 -3.13 3.65
N VAL A 37 0.83 -3.38 2.54
CA VAL A 37 0.96 -4.69 1.89
C VAL A 37 2.40 -4.92 1.47
N ALA A 38 2.77 -6.16 1.14
CA ALA A 38 4.06 -6.43 0.52
C ALA A 38 4.19 -5.66 -0.82
N ARG A 39 5.39 -5.17 -1.14
CA ARG A 39 5.65 -4.40 -2.37
C ARG A 39 5.31 -5.18 -3.65
N ASN A 40 5.42 -6.51 -3.59
CA ASN A 40 5.14 -7.47 -4.65
C ASN A 40 3.83 -8.25 -4.43
N ALA A 41 2.96 -7.79 -3.51
CA ALA A 41 1.67 -8.42 -3.25
C ALA A 41 0.84 -8.52 -4.53
N ALA A 42 0.17 -9.66 -4.72
CA ALA A 42 -0.73 -9.84 -5.83
C ALA A 42 -1.97 -8.95 -5.68
N ASN A 43 -2.59 -8.53 -6.79
CA ASN A 43 -3.80 -7.71 -6.73
C ASN A 43 -4.90 -8.34 -5.87
N SER A 44 -5.06 -9.66 -5.90
CA SER A 44 -6.03 -10.39 -5.05
C SER A 44 -5.74 -10.27 -3.55
N GLU A 45 -4.47 -10.26 -3.16
CA GLU A 45 -4.06 -10.07 -1.76
C GLU A 45 -4.34 -8.63 -1.32
N ILE A 46 -4.03 -7.66 -2.19
CA ILE A 46 -4.33 -6.24 -1.96
C ILE A 46 -5.84 -6.04 -1.80
N GLU A 47 -6.64 -6.62 -2.69
CA GLU A 47 -8.11 -6.55 -2.63
C GLU A 47 -8.64 -7.13 -1.33
N SER A 48 -8.17 -8.32 -0.93
CA SER A 48 -8.58 -8.94 0.34
C SER A 48 -8.22 -8.07 1.55
N ALA A 49 -7.01 -7.50 1.58
CA ALA A 49 -6.58 -6.62 2.66
C ALA A 49 -7.42 -5.33 2.73
N VAL A 50 -7.76 -4.75 1.58
CA VAL A 50 -8.62 -3.56 1.49
C VAL A 50 -10.05 -3.85 1.95
N LEU A 51 -10.63 -4.98 1.53
CA LEU A 51 -11.98 -5.37 1.95
C LEU A 51 -12.07 -5.73 3.44
N ALA A 52 -10.95 -6.06 4.08
CA ALA A 52 -10.88 -6.29 5.51
C ALA A 52 -10.96 -5.00 6.35
N LEU A 53 -10.71 -3.82 5.77
CA LEU A 53 -10.72 -2.54 6.47
C LEU A 53 -12.11 -2.16 6.97
N ASP A 54 -12.21 -1.70 8.21
CA ASP A 54 -13.47 -1.25 8.81
C ASP A 54 -14.14 -0.12 8.02
N ALA A 55 -13.36 0.82 7.49
CA ALA A 55 -13.88 1.91 6.68
C ALA A 55 -14.56 1.40 5.39
N VAL A 56 -14.03 0.32 4.80
CA VAL A 56 -14.57 -0.31 3.60
C VAL A 56 -15.81 -1.13 3.96
N LYS A 57 -15.76 -1.96 5.01
CA LYS A 57 -16.91 -2.73 5.51
C LYS A 57 -18.10 -1.83 5.82
N ARG A 58 -17.88 -0.71 6.53
CA ARG A 58 -18.94 0.27 6.85
C ARG A 58 -19.53 0.94 5.61
N ALA A 59 -18.71 1.23 4.60
CA ALA A 59 -19.19 1.88 3.39
C ALA A 59 -19.93 0.92 2.44
N LEU A 60 -19.59 -0.38 2.49
CA LEU A 60 -20.24 -1.43 1.72
C LEU A 60 -21.56 -1.90 2.35
N ASP A 61 -21.75 -1.73 3.66
CA ASP A 61 -22.99 -2.07 4.37
C ASP A 61 -23.46 -3.51 4.09
N GLY A 62 -22.52 -4.45 4.11
CA GLY A 62 -22.77 -5.88 3.83
C GLY A 62 -22.98 -6.23 2.35
N ARG A 63 -22.95 -5.26 1.43
CA ARG A 63 -23.04 -5.50 -0.02
C ARG A 63 -21.66 -5.78 -0.63
N PRO A 64 -21.57 -6.58 -1.69
CA PRO A 64 -20.33 -6.71 -2.44
C PRO A 64 -20.02 -5.38 -3.17
N PRO A 65 -18.73 -5.02 -3.31
CA PRO A 65 -18.34 -3.87 -4.13
C PRO A 65 -18.69 -4.13 -5.61
N LYS A 66 -19.13 -3.10 -6.32
CA LYS A 66 -19.34 -3.16 -7.78
C LYS A 66 -18.03 -3.35 -8.53
N LYS A 67 -16.95 -2.73 -8.04
CA LYS A 67 -15.62 -2.82 -8.63
C LYS A 67 -14.56 -2.47 -7.60
N VAL A 68 -13.45 -3.20 -7.60
CA VAL A 68 -12.21 -2.78 -6.93
C VAL A 68 -11.18 -2.47 -8.01
N ILE A 69 -10.56 -1.30 -7.92
CA ILE A 69 -9.59 -0.81 -8.89
C ILE A 69 -8.26 -0.66 -8.16
N VAL A 70 -7.33 -1.57 -8.44
CA VAL A 70 -5.97 -1.53 -7.93
C VAL A 70 -5.08 -0.86 -8.97
N VAL A 71 -4.47 0.27 -8.61
CA VAL A 71 -3.36 0.86 -9.36
C VAL A 71 -2.08 0.53 -8.59
N PRO A 72 -1.25 -0.41 -9.08
CA PRO A 72 -0.07 -0.89 -8.37
C PRO A 72 0.83 0.25 -7.89
N GLN A 73 1.31 0.13 -6.65
CA GLN A 73 2.19 1.11 -6.01
C GLN A 73 1.64 2.55 -5.95
N ARG A 74 0.34 2.76 -6.19
CA ARG A 74 -0.26 4.09 -6.22
C ARG A 74 -1.50 4.25 -5.36
N ILE A 75 -2.57 3.49 -5.62
CA ILE A 75 -3.87 3.67 -4.96
C ILE A 75 -4.79 2.47 -5.16
N VAL A 76 -5.72 2.25 -4.22
CA VAL A 76 -6.86 1.35 -4.40
C VAL A 76 -8.15 2.14 -4.27
N ASN A 77 -9.06 1.98 -5.24
CA ASN A 77 -10.40 2.57 -5.18
C ASN A 77 -11.47 1.48 -5.15
N VAL A 78 -12.31 1.52 -4.13
CA VAL A 78 -13.47 0.65 -3.96
C VAL A 78 -14.72 1.39 -4.41
N VAL A 79 -15.45 0.80 -5.35
CA VAL A 79 -16.74 1.30 -5.81
C VAL A 79 -17.84 0.49 -5.12
N ALA A 80 -18.60 1.14 -4.24
CA ALA A 80 -19.73 0.53 -3.53
C ALA A 80 -21.02 0.52 -4.37
#